data_AF-A0A3A4VAC1-F1
#
_entry.id   AF-A0A3A4VAC1-F1
#
_cell.length_a   1.000
_cell.length_b   1.000
_cell.length_c   1.000
_cell.angle_alpha   90.00
_cell.angle_beta   90.00
_cell.angle_gamma   90.00
#
_symmetry.space_group_name_H-M   'P 1'
#
loop_
_entity.id
_entity.type
_entity.pdbx_description
1 polymer ?
#
loop_
_entity_poly.entity_id
_entity_poly.type
_entity_poly.pdbx_seq_one_letter_code
_entity_poly.pdbx_strand_id
1 'polypeptide(L)'
;MEARRLSVKLLSDLLDLRDEMRAPASLPLHTAQALIRELISLMRILSLAGYLSLQNTNAVTEALDELGNFLVLSQRTGLSESVSFSKDELLDIRDGSVEHASRISGGRSPQEVLKDTALIKDTSRTSGKSSSIAGFDTRSQAVIEILKSQGELGIKDISSNLPEYSEKMVQRELARLIGQGRVKKSGFKRWSRYALIQ
;
A
#
# COMPACT_ATOMS: atom_id res chain seq x y z
N MET A 1 -20.59 -12.61 -8.67
CA MET A 1 -21.30 -11.58 -9.48
C MET A 1 -22.10 -10.63 -8.59
N GLU A 2 -22.80 -11.15 -7.59
CA GLU A 2 -23.59 -10.36 -6.64
C GLU A 2 -22.77 -9.33 -5.83
N ALA A 3 -21.59 -9.71 -5.32
CA ALA A 3 -20.66 -8.78 -4.65
C ALA A 3 -20.38 -7.51 -5.47
N ARG A 4 -20.08 -7.70 -6.77
CA ARG A 4 -19.76 -6.59 -7.68
C ARG A 4 -20.97 -5.67 -7.88
N ARG A 5 -22.17 -6.24 -8.01
CA ARG A 5 -23.42 -5.48 -8.18
C ARG A 5 -23.70 -4.63 -6.94
N LEU A 6 -23.55 -5.21 -5.74
CA LEU A 6 -23.74 -4.50 -4.47
C LEU A 6 -22.70 -3.40 -4.28
N SER A 7 -21.43 -3.62 -4.63
CA SER A 7 -20.39 -2.59 -4.55
C SER A 7 -20.65 -1.41 -5.49
N VAL A 8 -21.14 -1.67 -6.71
CA VAL A 8 -21.51 -0.60 -7.65
C VAL A 8 -22.74 0.17 -7.16
N LYS A 9 -23.72 -0.54 -6.59
CA LYS A 9 -24.89 0.10 -5.98
C LYS A 9 -24.49 0.98 -4.80
N LEU A 10 -23.62 0.49 -3.91
CA LEU A 10 -23.07 1.26 -2.80
C LEU A 10 -22.40 2.55 -3.29
N LEU A 11 -21.65 2.49 -4.40
CA LEU A 11 -21.01 3.69 -4.96
C LEU A 11 -22.05 4.71 -5.45
N SER A 12 -23.13 4.26 -6.11
CA SER A 12 -24.22 5.14 -6.51
C SER A 12 -24.88 5.79 -5.30
N ASP A 13 -25.26 4.97 -4.31
CA ASP A 13 -25.94 5.45 -3.10
C ASP A 13 -25.04 6.39 -2.29
N LEU A 14 -23.71 6.22 -2.32
CA LEU A 14 -22.74 7.14 -1.70
C LEU A 14 -22.62 8.49 -2.45
N LEU A 15 -22.70 8.48 -3.78
CA LEU A 15 -22.69 9.71 -4.57
C LEU A 15 -23.96 10.51 -4.33
N ASP A 16 -25.11 9.84 -4.27
CA ASP A 16 -26.39 10.46 -3.95
C ASP A 16 -26.43 10.95 -2.49
N LEU A 17 -25.76 10.23 -1.59
CA LEU A 17 -25.64 10.63 -0.18
C LEU A 17 -24.91 11.96 -0.01
N ARG A 18 -23.96 12.32 -0.90
CA ARG A 18 -23.17 13.56 -0.80
C ARG A 18 -24.05 14.79 -0.56
N ASP A 19 -25.21 14.84 -1.21
CA ASP A 19 -26.12 15.99 -1.14
C ASP A 19 -27.05 15.94 0.09
N GLU A 20 -27.25 14.75 0.69
CA GLU A 20 -28.19 14.51 1.81
C GLU A 20 -27.52 14.06 3.13
N MET A 21 -26.18 14.04 3.21
CA MET A 21 -25.41 13.58 4.38
C MET A 21 -25.81 14.24 5.72
N ARG A 22 -26.37 15.46 5.67
CA ARG A 22 -26.75 16.27 6.84
C ARG A 22 -28.22 16.15 7.25
N ALA A 23 -29.08 15.48 6.48
CA ALA A 23 -30.46 15.32 6.90
C ALA A 23 -30.52 14.35 8.10
N PRO A 24 -31.02 14.79 9.27
CA PRO A 24 -31.15 13.92 10.42
C PRO A 24 -32.17 12.82 10.06
N ALA A 25 -31.71 11.57 10.03
CA ALA A 25 -32.44 10.39 9.53
C ALA A 25 -32.59 10.29 8.00
N SER A 26 -31.54 10.59 7.24
CA SER A 26 -31.54 10.32 5.80
C SER A 26 -31.64 8.80 5.53
N LEU A 27 -32.76 8.40 4.89
CA LEU A 27 -32.99 7.04 4.40
C LEU A 27 -31.82 6.51 3.54
N PRO A 28 -31.15 7.34 2.71
CA PRO A 28 -29.98 6.89 1.95
C PRO A 28 -28.79 6.48 2.82
N LEU A 29 -28.54 7.12 3.97
CA LEU A 29 -27.45 6.73 4.86
C LEU A 29 -27.69 5.35 5.44
N HIS A 30 -28.89 5.11 5.98
CA HIS A 30 -29.22 3.81 6.54
C HIS A 30 -29.19 2.71 5.48
N THR A 31 -29.59 3.04 4.25
CA THR A 31 -29.47 2.14 3.09
C THR A 31 -28.01 1.83 2.76
N ALA A 32 -27.14 2.85 2.72
CA ALA A 32 -25.70 2.67 2.49
C ALA A 32 -25.05 1.85 3.61
N GLN A 33 -25.39 2.11 4.88
CA GLN A 33 -24.91 1.31 6.02
C GLN A 33 -25.39 -0.14 5.97
N ALA A 34 -26.63 -0.37 5.57
CA ALA A 34 -27.17 -1.72 5.37
C ALA A 34 -26.41 -2.46 4.26
N LEU A 35 -26.15 -1.80 3.13
CA LEU A 35 -25.36 -2.36 2.03
C LEU A 35 -23.91 -2.66 2.41
N ILE A 36 -23.27 -1.81 3.22
CA ILE A 36 -21.93 -2.07 3.76
C ILE A 36 -21.94 -3.36 4.60
N ARG A 37 -22.91 -3.51 5.50
CA ARG A 37 -23.05 -4.73 6.34
C ARG A 37 -23.37 -5.97 5.51
N GLU A 38 -24.19 -5.85 4.48
CA GLU A 38 -24.49 -6.91 3.52
C GLU A 38 -23.23 -7.36 2.78
N LEU A 39 -22.41 -6.41 2.32
CA LEU A 39 -21.16 -6.70 1.62
C LEU A 39 -20.13 -7.36 2.53
N ILE A 40 -19.99 -6.92 3.79
CA ILE A 40 -19.14 -7.57 4.80
C ILE A 40 -19.58 -9.02 5.03
N SER A 41 -20.89 -9.24 5.19
CA SER A 41 -21.46 -10.58 5.40
C SER A 41 -21.17 -11.49 4.21
N LEU A 42 -21.34 -10.97 2.99
CA LEU A 42 -21.07 -11.70 1.76
C LEU A 42 -19.57 -12.00 1.60
N MET A 43 -18.66 -11.06 1.90
CA MET A 43 -17.21 -11.32 1.90
C MET A 43 -16.81 -12.43 2.89
N ARG A 44 -17.41 -12.44 4.09
CA ARG A 44 -17.19 -13.52 5.07
C ARG A 44 -17.67 -14.88 4.57
N ILE A 45 -18.85 -14.95 3.95
CA ILE A 45 -19.38 -16.20 3.38
C ILE A 45 -18.50 -16.69 2.22
N LEU A 46 -18.05 -15.80 1.34
CA LEU A 46 -17.15 -16.16 0.24
C LEU A 46 -15.78 -16.67 0.74
N SER A 47 -15.32 -16.12 1.87
CA SER A 47 -14.10 -16.61 2.54
C SER A 47 -14.27 -18.00 3.13
N LEU A 48 -15.41 -18.28 3.78
CA LEU A 48 -15.73 -19.61 4.33
C LEU A 48 -15.87 -20.66 3.22
N ALA A 49 -16.42 -20.26 2.08
CA ALA A 49 -16.53 -21.12 0.90
C ALA A 49 -15.20 -21.33 0.14
N GLY A 50 -14.10 -20.72 0.61
CA GLY A 50 -12.75 -20.92 0.06
C GLY A 50 -12.44 -20.12 -1.22
N TYR A 51 -13.34 -19.23 -1.65
CA TYR A 51 -13.13 -18.41 -2.86
C TYR A 51 -12.25 -17.17 -2.62
N LEU A 52 -12.05 -16.79 -1.36
CA LEU A 52 -11.21 -15.66 -0.96
C LEU A 52 -10.21 -16.10 0.12
N SER A 53 -8.96 -15.64 0.00
CA SER A 53 -7.97 -15.84 1.06
C SER A 53 -8.35 -15.04 2.31
N LEU A 54 -8.09 -15.59 3.50
CA LEU A 54 -8.35 -14.92 4.79
C LEU A 54 -7.77 -13.51 4.87
N GLN A 55 -6.56 -13.30 4.34
CA GLN A 55 -5.90 -11.98 4.34
C GLN A 55 -6.67 -10.95 3.51
N ASN A 56 -7.08 -11.31 2.29
CA ASN A 56 -7.86 -10.42 1.44
C ASN A 56 -9.24 -10.13 2.03
N THR A 57 -9.90 -11.15 2.60
CA THR A 57 -11.19 -10.97 3.27
C THR A 57 -11.07 -9.97 4.41
N ASN A 58 -10.08 -10.14 5.29
CA ASN A 58 -9.87 -9.25 6.44
C ASN A 58 -9.61 -7.80 5.99
N ALA A 59 -8.72 -7.60 5.00
CA ALA A 59 -8.43 -6.26 4.49
C ALA A 59 -9.67 -5.58 3.91
N VAL A 60 -10.52 -6.32 3.18
CA VAL A 60 -11.76 -5.77 2.60
C VAL A 60 -12.79 -5.50 3.69
N THR A 61 -12.95 -6.39 4.67
CA THR A 61 -13.92 -6.17 5.76
C THR A 61 -13.54 -4.99 6.64
N GLU A 62 -12.24 -4.83 6.94
CA GLU A 62 -11.73 -3.70 7.73
C GLU A 62 -11.95 -2.37 7.00
N ALA A 63 -11.64 -2.30 5.71
CA ALA A 63 -11.90 -1.10 4.91
C ALA A 63 -13.40 -0.75 4.83
N LEU A 64 -14.28 -1.75 4.77
CA LEU A 64 -15.73 -1.54 4.76
C LEU A 64 -16.25 -1.07 6.13
N ASP A 65 -15.71 -1.59 7.22
CA ASP A 65 -16.03 -1.14 8.58
C ASP A 65 -15.54 0.30 8.83
N GLU A 66 -14.34 0.64 8.37
CA GLU A 66 -13.81 2.01 8.39
C GLU A 66 -14.70 2.98 7.61
N LEU A 67 -15.16 2.58 6.42
CA LEU A 67 -16.10 3.37 5.64
C LEU A 67 -17.43 3.58 6.38
N GLY A 68 -17.98 2.53 6.99
CA GLY A 68 -19.20 2.63 7.79
C GLY A 68 -19.05 3.60 8.97
N ASN A 69 -17.92 3.52 9.68
CA ASN A 69 -17.58 4.43 10.77
C ASN A 69 -17.41 5.87 10.28
N PHE A 70 -16.73 6.06 9.15
CA PHE A 70 -16.57 7.37 8.52
C PHE A 70 -17.92 8.00 8.19
N LEU A 71 -18.86 7.24 7.63
CA LEU A 71 -20.20 7.75 7.34
C LEU A 71 -20.91 8.24 8.61
N VAL A 72 -20.86 7.48 9.70
CA VAL A 72 -21.48 7.89 10.98
C VAL A 72 -20.79 9.13 11.57
N LEU A 73 -19.45 9.18 11.53
CA LEU A 73 -18.69 10.32 12.05
C LEU A 73 -18.95 11.57 11.21
N SER A 74 -19.02 11.45 9.89
CA SER A 74 -19.24 12.56 8.95
C SER A 74 -20.62 13.23 9.09
N GLN A 75 -21.60 12.56 9.71
CA GLN A 75 -22.86 13.21 10.12
C GLN A 75 -22.68 14.14 11.32
N ARG A 76 -21.68 13.88 12.16
CA ARG A 76 -21.46 14.56 13.45
C ARG A 76 -20.35 15.60 13.38
N THR A 77 -19.41 15.47 12.45
CA THR A 77 -18.28 16.38 12.26
C THR A 77 -18.30 17.00 10.86
N GLY A 78 -18.11 18.32 10.77
CA GLY A 78 -18.11 19.09 9.51
C GLY A 78 -16.91 18.84 8.57
N LEU A 79 -16.23 17.68 8.64
CA LEU A 79 -15.04 17.39 7.82
C LEU A 79 -15.33 17.37 6.31
N SER A 80 -16.57 17.10 5.89
CA SER A 80 -16.93 17.06 4.47
C SER A 80 -16.93 18.43 3.78
N GLU A 81 -16.89 19.53 4.53
CA GLU A 81 -16.78 20.88 3.95
C GLU A 81 -15.32 21.33 3.75
N SER A 82 -14.33 20.71 4.41
CA SER A 82 -12.98 21.27 4.51
C SER A 82 -11.84 20.39 4.00
N VAL A 83 -12.09 19.32 3.25
CA VAL A 83 -11.00 18.67 2.49
C VAL A 83 -10.76 19.45 1.20
N SER A 84 -10.29 20.68 1.36
CA SER A 84 -9.62 21.40 0.30
C SER A 84 -8.23 20.78 0.16
N PHE A 85 -8.06 19.88 -0.82
CA PHE A 85 -6.73 19.42 -1.20
C PHE A 85 -5.96 20.63 -1.72
N SER A 86 -5.10 21.20 -0.89
CA SER A 86 -4.17 22.23 -1.36
C SER A 86 -3.15 21.55 -2.26
N LYS A 87 -2.77 22.21 -3.36
CA LYS A 87 -1.80 21.66 -4.34
C LYS A 87 -0.46 21.30 -3.68
N ASP A 88 -0.12 21.95 -2.58
CA ASP A 88 1.08 21.69 -1.79
C ASP A 88 1.02 20.35 -1.05
N GLU A 89 -0.17 19.87 -0.65
CA GLU A 89 -0.35 18.58 0.03
C GLU A 89 -0.17 17.38 -0.90
N LEU A 90 -0.44 17.57 -2.20
CA LEU A 90 -0.25 16.56 -3.25
C LEU A 90 1.19 16.51 -3.78
N LEU A 91 2.00 17.53 -3.50
CA LEU A 91 3.36 17.68 -4.03
C LEU A 91 4.45 17.50 -2.96
N ASP A 92 4.10 17.14 -1.72
CA ASP A 92 5.09 16.81 -0.70
C ASP A 92 5.68 15.40 -0.94
N ILE A 93 6.38 15.28 -2.07
CA ILE A 93 7.48 14.34 -2.24
C ILE A 93 8.67 14.98 -1.52
N ARG A 94 8.58 15.11 -0.19
CA ARG A 94 9.73 15.44 0.64
C ARG A 94 10.29 14.18 1.28
N ASP A 95 11.56 14.04 0.97
CA ASP A 95 12.51 13.02 1.36
C ASP A 95 12.41 12.66 2.85
N GLY A 96 12.62 11.39 3.15
CA GLY A 96 12.14 10.73 4.35
C GLY A 96 12.54 11.43 5.65
N SER A 97 11.55 11.77 6.47
CA SER A 97 11.52 11.49 7.91
C SER A 97 10.24 12.03 8.55
N VAL A 98 9.67 11.21 9.44
CA VAL A 98 8.81 11.56 10.60
C VAL A 98 7.28 11.60 10.42
N GLU A 99 6.65 10.64 11.12
CA GLU A 99 5.36 10.68 11.84
C GLU A 99 4.01 10.59 11.09
N HIS A 100 3.57 9.34 10.93
CA HIS A 100 2.20 8.97 11.24
C HIS A 100 1.84 9.40 12.67
N ALA A 101 1.07 10.48 12.81
CA ALA A 101 -0.06 10.54 13.73
C ALA A 101 -0.77 11.89 13.56
N SER A 102 -1.94 11.87 12.94
CA SER A 102 -3.00 12.83 13.21
C SER A 102 -3.36 12.73 14.71
N ARG A 103 -2.64 13.48 15.54
CA ARG A 103 -3.02 13.73 16.93
C ARG A 103 -4.28 14.60 16.91
N ILE A 104 -5.37 13.99 17.35
CA ILE A 104 -6.62 14.61 17.76
C ILE A 104 -6.28 15.81 18.67
N SER A 105 -6.61 17.03 18.21
CA SER A 105 -6.38 18.24 18.99
C SER A 105 -7.41 18.37 20.12
N GLY A 106 -7.05 17.88 21.30
CA GLY A 106 -7.57 18.40 22.57
C GLY A 106 -6.60 19.46 23.07
N GLY A 107 -7.08 20.68 23.32
CA GLY A 107 -6.24 21.85 23.55
C GLY A 107 -5.29 21.76 24.76
N ARG A 108 -4.11 22.36 24.61
CA ARG A 108 -3.33 23.03 25.67
C ARG A 108 -2.22 23.88 25.02
N SER A 109 -1.96 25.01 25.66
CA SER A 109 -1.16 26.19 25.24
C SER A 109 0.26 25.91 24.73
N PRO A 110 0.87 26.86 23.97
CA PRO A 110 2.24 26.74 23.48
C PRO A 110 3.24 26.93 24.62
N GLN A 111 4.16 25.98 24.79
CA GLN A 111 5.40 26.21 25.53
C GLN A 111 6.56 25.96 24.58
N GLU A 112 7.31 27.02 24.33
CA GLU A 112 8.50 27.07 23.48
C GLU A 112 9.52 26.01 23.92
N VAL A 113 10.03 25.21 22.98
CA VAL A 113 11.22 24.40 23.21
C VAL A 113 12.27 24.82 22.21
N LEU A 114 13.30 25.43 22.78
CA LEU A 114 14.51 25.94 22.16
C LEU A 114 15.25 24.86 21.39
N LYS A 115 15.79 25.30 20.26
CA LYS A 115 16.62 24.58 19.30
C LYS A 115 18.06 24.50 19.84
N ASP A 116 18.53 23.31 20.18
CA ASP A 116 19.96 23.07 20.35
C ASP A 116 20.50 22.16 19.25
N THR A 117 21.32 22.79 18.41
CA THR A 117 22.24 22.14 17.49
C THR A 117 23.44 21.66 18.28
N ALA A 118 23.71 20.36 18.34
CA ALA A 118 25.00 19.86 18.77
C ALA A 118 25.39 18.59 18.02
N LEU A 119 26.43 18.75 17.19
CA LEU A 119 27.26 17.67 16.68
C LEU A 119 27.77 16.80 17.84
N ILE A 120 27.55 15.49 17.80
CA ILE A 120 28.35 14.53 18.56
C ILE A 120 28.75 13.39 17.63
N LYS A 121 30.07 13.24 17.50
CA LYS A 121 30.80 12.28 16.69
C LYS A 121 31.48 11.24 17.62
N ASP A 122 31.58 10.01 17.10
CA ASP A 122 32.42 8.85 17.48
C ASP A 122 32.09 8.07 18.78
N THR A 123 31.80 6.76 18.66
CA THR A 123 32.82 5.75 18.97
C THR A 123 32.50 4.33 18.46
N SER A 124 33.48 3.78 17.75
CA SER A 124 33.96 2.39 17.63
C SER A 124 32.99 1.20 17.60
N ARG A 125 32.90 0.55 16.42
CA ARG A 125 32.99 -0.92 16.31
C ARG A 125 33.83 -1.35 15.10
N THR A 126 35.05 -1.75 15.43
CA THR A 126 35.84 -2.87 14.88
C THR A 126 35.93 -3.04 13.36
N SER A 127 37.18 -2.93 12.90
CA SER A 127 37.64 -3.24 11.55
C SER A 127 37.37 -4.69 11.14
N GLY A 128 36.72 -4.85 10.00
CA GLY A 128 36.73 -6.07 9.19
C GLY A 128 37.05 -5.66 7.76
N LYS A 129 38.34 -5.73 7.42
CA LYS A 129 38.90 -5.40 6.12
C LYS A 129 38.45 -6.49 5.13
N SER A 130 37.58 -6.18 4.18
CA SER A 130 37.46 -6.96 2.95
C SER A 130 37.05 -6.05 1.78
N SER A 131 37.88 -6.12 0.76
CA SER A 131 37.86 -5.44 -0.53
C SER A 131 36.47 -5.27 -1.15
N SER A 132 36.03 -4.02 -1.27
CA SER A 132 34.72 -3.59 -1.78
C SER A 132 34.68 -3.43 -3.31
N ILE A 133 35.21 -4.39 -4.09
CA ILE A 133 35.09 -4.40 -5.56
C ILE A 133 35.00 -5.86 -6.07
N ALA A 134 33.98 -6.62 -5.67
CA ALA A 134 33.69 -7.96 -6.26
C ALA A 134 32.30 -8.54 -5.94
N GLY A 135 31.49 -7.93 -5.07
CA GLY A 135 30.19 -8.49 -4.65
C GLY A 135 29.00 -8.19 -5.58
N PHE A 136 29.24 -7.51 -6.72
CA PHE A 136 28.20 -6.98 -7.60
C PHE A 136 27.71 -8.00 -8.64
N ASP A 137 28.45 -9.10 -8.83
CA ASP A 137 28.27 -10.01 -9.95
C ASP A 137 27.57 -11.33 -9.56
N THR A 138 27.88 -11.92 -8.40
CA THR A 138 27.34 -13.25 -8.02
C THR A 138 25.80 -13.26 -7.94
N ARG A 139 25.20 -12.23 -7.34
CA ARG A 139 23.74 -12.12 -7.21
C ARG A 139 23.05 -11.87 -8.55
N SER A 140 23.66 -11.04 -9.40
CA SER A 140 23.14 -10.70 -10.72
C SER A 140 23.23 -11.90 -11.67
N GLN A 141 24.34 -12.64 -11.58
CA GLN A 141 24.57 -13.88 -12.32
C GLN A 141 23.54 -14.95 -11.95
N ALA A 142 23.26 -15.15 -10.66
CA ALA A 142 22.24 -16.10 -10.22
C ALA A 142 20.84 -15.79 -10.80
N VAL A 143 20.46 -14.51 -10.85
CA VAL A 143 19.19 -14.07 -11.48
C VAL A 143 19.21 -14.31 -12.99
N ILE A 144 20.34 -14.05 -13.66
CA ILE A 144 20.50 -14.28 -15.10
C ILE A 144 20.45 -15.78 -15.43
N GLU A 145 21.06 -16.65 -14.61
CA GLU A 145 21.05 -18.10 -14.82
C GLU A 145 19.64 -18.69 -14.78
N ILE A 146 18.79 -18.20 -13.87
CA ILE A 146 17.39 -18.63 -13.78
C ILE A 146 16.57 -18.11 -14.96
N LEU A 147 16.80 -16.86 -15.38
CA LEU A 147 16.15 -16.32 -16.58
C LEU A 147 16.60 -17.06 -17.86
N LYS A 148 17.85 -17.56 -17.91
CA LYS A 148 18.33 -18.41 -19.00
C LYS A 148 17.67 -19.80 -19.02
N SER A 149 17.42 -20.39 -17.85
CA SER A 149 16.88 -21.75 -17.77
C SER A 149 15.38 -21.83 -18.01
N GLN A 150 14.61 -20.79 -17.64
CA GLN A 150 13.14 -20.81 -17.71
C GLN A 150 12.52 -19.70 -18.57
N GLY A 151 13.34 -18.83 -19.19
CA GLY A 151 12.91 -17.84 -20.16
C GLY A 151 12.14 -16.67 -19.55
N GLU A 152 10.81 -16.77 -19.49
CA GLU A 152 9.92 -15.71 -19.05
C GLU A 152 9.32 -16.01 -17.67
N LEU A 153 9.78 -15.32 -16.63
CA LEU A 153 9.36 -15.58 -15.25
C LEU A 153 8.79 -14.35 -14.55
N GLY A 154 7.88 -14.58 -13.60
CA GLY A 154 7.44 -13.56 -12.66
C GLY A 154 8.41 -13.39 -11.50
N ILE A 155 8.30 -12.27 -10.78
CA ILE A 155 9.13 -11.97 -9.59
C ILE A 155 9.02 -13.08 -8.53
N LYS A 156 7.82 -13.61 -8.33
CA LYS A 156 7.57 -14.72 -7.38
C LYS A 156 8.30 -15.98 -7.80
N ASP A 157 8.23 -16.35 -9.07
CA ASP A 157 8.85 -17.57 -9.58
C ASP A 157 10.38 -17.48 -9.46
N ILE A 158 10.96 -16.32 -9.77
CA ILE A 158 12.40 -16.07 -9.59
C ILE A 158 12.78 -16.16 -8.11
N SER A 159 11.98 -15.57 -7.21
CA SER A 159 12.22 -15.65 -5.77
C SER A 159 12.10 -17.06 -5.21
N SER A 160 11.19 -17.89 -5.74
CA SER A 160 11.03 -19.29 -5.35
C SER A 160 12.21 -20.17 -5.77
N ASN A 161 12.89 -19.82 -6.87
CA ASN A 161 14.10 -20.52 -7.32
C ASN A 161 15.38 -20.04 -6.58
N LEU A 162 15.31 -18.93 -5.83
CA LEU A 162 16.42 -18.33 -5.08
C LEU A 162 16.06 -18.16 -3.59
N PRO A 163 15.96 -19.25 -2.81
CA PRO A 163 15.57 -19.18 -1.40
C PRO A 163 16.55 -18.37 -0.53
N GLU A 164 17.80 -18.22 -0.96
CA GLU A 164 18.81 -17.42 -0.26
C GLU A 164 18.57 -15.90 -0.35
N TYR A 165 17.67 -15.44 -1.23
CA TYR A 165 17.44 -14.03 -1.47
C TYR A 165 15.97 -13.63 -1.32
N SER A 166 15.75 -12.45 -0.71
CA SER A 166 14.39 -11.91 -0.56
C SER A 166 13.82 -11.37 -1.87
N GLU A 167 12.50 -11.36 -1.99
CA GLU A 167 11.77 -10.80 -3.13
C GLU A 167 12.23 -9.35 -3.43
N LYS A 168 12.46 -8.54 -2.38
CA LYS A 168 12.96 -7.16 -2.50
C LYS A 168 14.38 -7.10 -3.06
N MET A 169 15.21 -8.11 -2.82
CA MET A 169 16.55 -8.22 -3.43
C MET A 169 16.41 -8.46 -4.93
N VAL A 170 15.61 -9.46 -5.32
CA VAL A 170 15.33 -9.80 -6.72
C VAL A 170 14.75 -8.60 -7.48
N GLN A 171 13.82 -7.86 -6.86
CA GLN A 171 13.26 -6.63 -7.45
C GLN A 171 14.33 -5.56 -7.75
N ARG A 172 15.32 -5.37 -6.87
CA ARG A 172 16.41 -4.40 -7.09
C ARG A 172 17.35 -4.86 -8.21
N GLU A 173 17.74 -6.13 -8.23
CA GLU A 173 18.63 -6.64 -9.28
C GLU A 173 17.93 -6.66 -10.64
N LEU A 174 16.65 -7.02 -10.71
CA LEU A 174 15.87 -6.93 -11.96
C LEU A 174 15.79 -5.49 -12.48
N ALA A 175 15.56 -4.50 -11.60
CA ALA A 175 15.58 -3.09 -12.00
C ALA A 175 16.95 -2.67 -12.56
N ARG A 176 18.03 -3.13 -11.94
CA ARG A 176 19.41 -2.89 -12.39
C ARG A 176 19.68 -3.53 -13.76
N LEU A 177 19.27 -4.78 -13.94
CA LEU A 177 19.44 -5.54 -15.19
C LEU A 177 18.62 -4.95 -16.35
N ILE A 178 17.44 -4.38 -16.08
CA ILE A 178 16.68 -3.59 -17.06
C ILE A 178 17.46 -2.33 -17.45
N GLY A 179 18.00 -1.59 -16.47
CA GLY A 179 18.81 -0.40 -16.73
C GLY A 179 20.08 -0.71 -17.54
N GLN A 180 20.62 -1.93 -17.40
CA GLN A 180 21.75 -2.43 -18.17
C GLN A 180 21.36 -3.04 -19.53
N GLY A 181 20.06 -3.07 -19.87
CA GLY A 181 19.57 -3.61 -21.15
C GLY A 181 19.68 -5.13 -21.31
N ARG A 182 19.89 -5.88 -20.22
CA ARG A 182 20.02 -7.36 -20.27
C ARG A 182 18.69 -8.08 -20.11
N VAL A 183 17.70 -7.45 -19.49
CA VAL A 183 16.39 -8.05 -19.18
C VAL A 183 15.28 -7.15 -19.69
N LYS A 184 14.31 -7.74 -20.41
CA LYS A 184 13.09 -7.10 -20.85
C LYS A 184 11.99 -7.34 -19.84
N LYS A 185 11.27 -6.27 -19.49
CA LYS A 185 10.07 -6.32 -18.66
C LYS A 185 8.83 -6.27 -19.56
N SER A 186 7.92 -7.22 -19.38
CA SER A 186 6.61 -7.26 -20.03
C SER A 186 5.52 -7.33 -18.98
N GLY A 187 4.59 -6.36 -18.95
CA GLY A 187 3.48 -6.31 -18.00
C GLY A 187 3.56 -5.19 -16.96
N PHE A 188 2.58 -5.16 -16.05
CA PHE A 188 2.35 -4.05 -15.13
C PHE A 188 2.68 -4.40 -13.68
N LYS A 189 3.53 -3.59 -13.05
CA LYS A 189 3.87 -3.64 -11.61
C LYS A 189 4.23 -5.06 -11.15
N ARG A 190 3.39 -5.72 -10.34
CA ARG A 190 3.65 -7.05 -9.74
C ARG A 190 3.38 -8.22 -10.69
N TRP A 191 2.64 -7.99 -11.76
CA TRP A 191 2.37 -8.99 -12.82
C TRP A 191 3.33 -8.85 -13.99
N SER A 192 4.46 -8.18 -13.76
CA SER A 192 5.51 -8.07 -14.76
C SER A 192 6.23 -9.40 -14.89
N ARG A 193 6.39 -9.84 -16.13
CA ARG A 193 7.22 -10.97 -16.53
C ARG A 193 8.54 -10.43 -17.07
N TYR A 194 9.61 -11.13 -16.74
CA TYR A 194 10.97 -10.75 -17.06
C TYR A 194 11.57 -11.82 -17.96
N ALA A 195 12.20 -11.38 -19.04
CA ALA A 195 12.82 -12.24 -20.03
C ALA A 195 14.23 -11.73 -20.33
N LEU A 196 15.17 -12.62 -20.62
CA LEU A 196 16.49 -12.20 -21.08
C LEU A 196 16.38 -11.60 -22.49
N ILE A 197 17.02 -10.45 -22.72
CA ILE A 197 17.17 -9.89 -24.06
C ILE A 197 18.31 -10.66 -24.71
N GLN A 198 18.00 -11.40 -25.76
CA GLN A 198 18.96 -12.12 -26.58
C GLN A 198 19.42 -11.25 -27.75
#